data_AF-A0A670JYH1-F1
#
_entry.id   AF-A0A670JYH1-F1
#
_cell.length_a   1.000
_cell.length_b   1.000
_cell.length_c   1.000
_cell.angle_alpha   90.00
_cell.angle_beta   90.00
_cell.angle_gamma   90.00
#
_symmetry.space_group_name_H-M   'P 1'
#
loop_
_entity.id
_entity.type
_entity.pdbx_description
1 polymer ?
#
loop_
_entity_poly.entity_id
_entity_poly.type
_entity_poly.pdbx_seq_one_letter_code
_entity_poly.pdbx_strand_id
1 'polypeptide(L)'
;MKRKTREYEQLKGEWEARASPEDLDFIRSNVLKDVLRTDRTHPYYAGSDDNPHLTALHDLLTTYAVTHPQISYCQGMSDIASPILAVMDNEAHAFICFCGIMKRLEGNFQVDGEVMSVKFSHLKLLLRHSDPEFYSYLLSRGADDLFFCYRWLLLELKREFAFEDALRMLEVTWSSFPPDPPRRKWMLIIFLGRSTLEQPGFTLCWPLSLLLVNT
;
A
#
# COMPACT_ATOMS: atom_id res chain seq x y z
N MET A 1 8.62 -17.57 -18.02
CA MET A 1 7.90 -17.82 -16.75
C MET A 1 8.39 -19.05 -15.99
N LYS A 2 8.37 -20.28 -16.54
CA LYS A 2 8.76 -21.53 -15.83
C LYS A 2 10.07 -21.46 -14.99
N ARG A 3 11.13 -20.82 -15.51
CA ARG A 3 12.39 -20.64 -14.76
C ARG A 3 12.20 -19.79 -13.49
N LYS A 4 11.49 -18.68 -13.61
CA LYS A 4 11.25 -17.74 -12.51
C LYS A 4 10.28 -18.31 -11.46
N THR A 5 9.33 -19.15 -11.88
CA THR A 5 8.50 -19.94 -10.97
C THR A 5 9.36 -20.88 -10.12
N ARG A 6 10.30 -21.62 -10.73
CA ARG A 6 11.21 -22.50 -9.97
C ARG A 6 12.10 -21.74 -9.00
N GLU A 7 12.56 -20.57 -9.40
CA GLU A 7 13.34 -19.67 -8.54
C GLU A 7 12.52 -19.24 -7.31
N TYR A 8 11.24 -18.91 -7.49
CA TYR A 8 10.34 -18.62 -6.38
C TYR A 8 10.17 -19.83 -5.43
N GLU A 9 9.87 -21.02 -5.96
CA GLU A 9 9.72 -22.23 -5.13
C GLU A 9 10.99 -22.56 -4.35
N GLN A 10 12.16 -22.34 -4.95
CA GLN A 10 13.43 -22.49 -4.27
C GLN A 10 13.57 -21.49 -3.11
N LEU A 11 13.28 -20.20 -3.35
CA LEU A 11 13.35 -19.18 -2.29
C LEU A 11 12.38 -19.48 -1.15
N LYS A 12 11.18 -19.98 -1.46
CA LYS A 12 10.17 -20.40 -0.49
C LYS A 12 10.64 -21.58 0.37
N GLY A 13 11.32 -22.55 -0.25
CA GLY A 13 11.90 -23.70 0.45
C GLY A 13 13.14 -23.36 1.32
N GLU A 14 13.72 -22.18 1.17
CA GLU A 14 14.96 -21.76 1.84
C GLU A 14 14.72 -20.83 3.04
N TRP A 15 13.49 -20.64 3.51
CA TRP A 15 13.20 -19.69 4.59
C TRP A 15 14.03 -19.94 5.87
N GLU A 16 14.07 -21.18 6.34
CA GLU A 16 14.81 -21.60 7.54
C GLU A 16 16.33 -21.51 7.37
N ALA A 17 16.82 -21.55 6.13
CA ALA A 17 18.23 -21.37 5.83
C ALA A 17 18.65 -19.89 5.77
N ARG A 18 17.68 -18.97 5.65
CA ARG A 18 17.91 -17.53 5.40
C ARG A 18 17.61 -16.63 6.60
N ALA A 19 16.84 -17.11 7.57
CA ALA A 19 16.50 -16.38 8.78
C ALA A 19 16.66 -17.27 10.01
N SER A 20 16.95 -16.67 11.17
CA SER A 20 16.89 -17.40 12.44
C SER A 20 15.46 -17.87 12.71
N PRO A 21 15.26 -18.95 13.50
CA PRO A 21 13.92 -19.39 13.89
C PRO A 21 13.10 -18.26 14.54
N GLU A 22 13.73 -17.47 15.41
CA GLU A 22 13.09 -16.35 16.10
C GLU A 22 12.65 -15.24 15.13
N ASP A 23 13.52 -14.86 14.19
CA ASP A 23 13.20 -13.84 13.17
C ASP A 23 12.11 -14.33 12.21
N LEU A 24 12.17 -15.61 11.81
CA LEU A 24 11.19 -16.20 10.90
C LEU A 24 9.80 -16.25 11.55
N ASP A 25 9.71 -16.64 12.81
CA ASP A 25 8.46 -16.65 13.57
C ASP A 25 7.91 -15.23 13.76
N PHE A 26 8.79 -14.25 14.01
CA PHE A 26 8.40 -12.85 14.10
C PHE A 26 7.84 -12.33 12.76
N ILE A 27 8.51 -12.60 11.65
CA ILE A 27 8.07 -12.22 10.30
C ILE A 27 6.70 -12.86 10.01
N ARG A 28 6.58 -14.18 10.13
CA ARG A 28 5.33 -14.92 9.86
C ARG A 28 4.18 -14.41 10.70
N SER A 29 4.42 -14.15 11.99
CA SER A 29 3.40 -13.62 12.90
C SER A 29 2.88 -12.23 12.46
N ASN A 30 3.77 -11.34 12.02
CA ASN A 30 3.38 -10.01 11.55
C ASN A 30 2.68 -10.06 10.19
N VAL A 31 3.17 -10.89 9.27
CA VAL A 31 2.51 -11.13 7.97
C VAL A 31 1.11 -11.68 8.19
N LEU A 32 0.94 -12.71 9.03
CA LEU A 32 -0.34 -13.36 9.28
C LEU A 32 -1.38 -12.38 9.83
N LYS A 33 -1.00 -11.54 10.80
CA LYS A 33 -1.89 -10.50 11.37
C LYS A 33 -2.46 -9.58 10.29
N ASP A 34 -1.64 -9.22 9.32
CA ASP A 34 -2.03 -8.33 8.23
C ASP A 34 -2.83 -9.04 7.14
N VAL A 35 -2.45 -10.26 6.78
CA VAL A 35 -3.16 -11.07 5.78
C VAL A 35 -4.61 -11.36 6.21
N LEU A 36 -4.83 -11.71 7.47
CA LEU A 36 -6.17 -12.04 7.98
C LEU A 36 -7.15 -10.86 7.91
N ARG A 37 -6.65 -9.62 7.83
CA ARG A 37 -7.44 -8.37 7.73
C ARG A 37 -7.41 -7.74 6.33
N THR A 38 -6.73 -8.33 5.35
CA THR A 38 -6.59 -7.78 4.00
C THR A 38 -7.78 -8.19 3.12
N ASP A 39 -8.47 -7.19 2.57
CA ASP A 39 -9.49 -7.31 1.51
C ASP A 39 -10.52 -8.45 1.68
N ARG A 40 -10.91 -8.77 2.92
CA ARG A 40 -11.86 -9.86 3.26
C ARG A 40 -13.27 -9.67 2.69
N THR A 41 -13.61 -8.47 2.24
CA THR A 41 -14.87 -8.19 1.53
C THR A 41 -14.80 -8.57 0.05
N HIS A 42 -13.59 -8.75 -0.51
CA HIS A 42 -13.39 -9.18 -1.88
C HIS A 42 -13.55 -10.70 -2.01
N PRO A 43 -14.30 -11.23 -3.00
CA PRO A 43 -14.58 -12.66 -3.11
C PRO A 43 -13.33 -13.56 -3.11
N TYR A 44 -12.23 -13.07 -3.68
CA TYR A 44 -10.95 -13.81 -3.72
C TYR A 44 -10.38 -14.12 -2.32
N TYR A 45 -10.59 -13.24 -1.33
CA TYR A 45 -10.10 -13.41 0.05
C TYR A 45 -11.22 -13.65 1.08
N ALA A 46 -12.47 -13.72 0.62
CA ALA A 46 -13.62 -13.99 1.47
C ALA A 46 -13.62 -15.46 1.96
N GLY A 47 -14.48 -15.76 2.93
CA GLY A 47 -14.63 -17.10 3.49
C GLY A 47 -13.77 -17.35 4.72
N SER A 48 -13.43 -18.63 4.96
CA SER A 48 -12.66 -19.06 6.13
C SER A 48 -11.23 -18.55 6.09
N ASP A 49 -10.57 -18.53 7.26
CA ASP A 49 -9.15 -18.18 7.38
C ASP A 49 -8.24 -19.22 6.72
N ASP A 50 -8.75 -20.42 6.43
CA ASP A 50 -8.11 -21.48 5.65
C ASP A 50 -8.19 -21.28 4.12
N ASN A 51 -8.60 -20.09 3.66
CA ASN A 51 -8.68 -19.79 2.24
C ASN A 51 -7.26 -19.91 1.60
N PRO A 52 -7.08 -20.71 0.53
CA PRO A 52 -5.78 -20.93 -0.11
C PRO A 52 -5.15 -19.63 -0.64
N HIS A 53 -5.96 -18.63 -0.99
CA HIS A 53 -5.48 -17.32 -1.43
C HIS A 53 -4.88 -16.50 -0.28
N LEU A 54 -5.35 -16.68 0.96
CA LEU A 54 -4.73 -16.09 2.15
C LEU A 54 -3.38 -16.76 2.44
N THR A 55 -3.32 -18.09 2.32
CA THR A 55 -2.04 -18.83 2.43
C THR A 55 -1.04 -18.37 1.37
N ALA A 56 -1.47 -18.23 0.12
CA ALA A 56 -0.61 -17.73 -0.95
C ALA A 56 -0.12 -16.29 -0.69
N LEU A 57 -0.98 -15.42 -0.16
CA LEU A 57 -0.59 -14.05 0.20
C LEU A 57 0.43 -14.04 1.35
N HIS A 58 0.21 -14.88 2.37
CA HIS A 58 1.12 -15.05 3.49
C HIS A 58 2.50 -15.54 3.03
N ASP A 59 2.53 -16.56 2.18
CA ASP A 59 3.77 -17.19 1.72
C ASP A 59 4.55 -16.26 0.79
N LEU A 60 3.86 -15.53 -0.09
CA LEU A 60 4.47 -14.51 -0.94
C LEU A 60 5.17 -13.44 -0.12
N LEU A 61 4.49 -12.89 0.90
CA LEU A 61 5.02 -11.83 1.75
C LEU A 61 6.16 -12.32 2.66
N THR A 62 6.02 -13.53 3.21
CA THR A 62 7.08 -14.17 4.01
C THR A 62 8.33 -14.41 3.16
N THR A 63 8.16 -14.92 1.94
CA THR A 63 9.27 -15.11 1.00
C THR A 63 9.95 -13.78 0.67
N TYR A 64 9.18 -12.72 0.45
CA TYR A 64 9.76 -11.40 0.19
C TYR A 64 10.59 -10.91 1.38
N ALA A 65 10.03 -10.96 2.58
CA ALA A 65 10.66 -10.45 3.79
C ALA A 65 11.99 -11.14 4.12
N VAL A 66 12.02 -12.48 4.02
CA VAL A 66 13.22 -13.29 4.28
C VAL A 66 14.29 -13.09 3.19
N THR A 67 13.89 -12.82 1.95
CA THR A 67 14.85 -12.61 0.84
C THR A 67 15.35 -11.17 0.74
N HIS A 68 14.68 -10.20 1.37
CA HIS A 68 15.03 -8.78 1.38
C HIS A 68 15.15 -8.24 2.82
N PRO A 69 16.09 -8.76 3.65
CA PRO A 69 16.14 -8.47 5.09
C PRO A 69 16.35 -7.01 5.45
N GLN A 70 16.87 -6.18 4.53
CA GLN A 70 17.05 -4.73 4.76
C GLN A 70 15.71 -3.98 4.92
N ILE A 71 14.66 -4.44 4.25
CA ILE A 71 13.30 -3.91 4.37
C ILE A 71 12.45 -4.86 5.23
N SER A 72 12.64 -6.17 5.04
CA SER A 72 11.84 -7.22 5.66
C SER A 72 10.34 -7.00 5.41
N TYR A 73 9.50 -7.40 6.35
CA TYR A 73 8.07 -7.13 6.31
C TYR A 73 7.71 -5.88 7.12
N CYS A 74 7.00 -4.95 6.47
CA CYS A 74 6.38 -3.80 7.12
C CYS A 74 4.86 -3.86 6.97
N GLN A 75 4.15 -3.38 8.00
CA GLN A 75 2.70 -3.33 7.99
C GLN A 75 2.18 -2.55 6.77
N GLY A 76 1.18 -3.13 6.09
CA GLY A 76 0.60 -2.55 4.88
C GLY A 76 1.20 -3.05 3.55
N MET A 77 2.32 -3.78 3.57
CA MET A 77 2.81 -4.46 2.37
C MET A 77 1.81 -5.49 1.82
N SER A 78 0.96 -6.07 2.68
CA SER A 78 -0.14 -6.95 2.24
C SER A 78 -1.16 -6.24 1.37
N ASP A 79 -1.41 -4.94 1.61
CA ASP A 79 -2.34 -4.14 0.79
C ASP A 79 -1.79 -3.86 -0.61
N ILE A 80 -0.47 -3.85 -0.77
CA ILE A 80 0.21 -3.75 -2.07
C ILE A 80 0.20 -5.10 -2.79
N ALA A 81 0.50 -6.20 -2.08
CA ALA A 81 0.58 -7.54 -2.66
C ALA A 81 -0.80 -8.11 -3.06
N SER A 82 -1.85 -7.79 -2.30
CA SER A 82 -3.20 -8.31 -2.49
C SER A 82 -3.77 -8.09 -3.91
N PRO A 83 -3.83 -6.86 -4.45
CA PRO A 83 -4.34 -6.65 -5.81
C PRO A 83 -3.51 -7.37 -6.87
N ILE A 84 -2.19 -7.48 -6.67
CA ILE A 84 -1.30 -8.21 -7.59
C ILE A 84 -1.64 -9.70 -7.58
N LEU A 85 -1.78 -10.30 -6.41
CA LEU A 85 -2.09 -11.73 -6.29
C LEU A 85 -3.47 -12.06 -6.86
N ALA A 86 -4.47 -11.22 -6.58
CA ALA A 86 -5.82 -11.41 -7.11
C ALA A 86 -5.89 -11.36 -8.65
N VAL A 87 -5.11 -10.48 -9.29
CA VAL A 87 -5.07 -10.38 -10.75
C VAL A 87 -4.24 -11.49 -11.39
N MET A 88 -3.11 -11.85 -10.78
CA MET A 88 -2.20 -12.85 -11.35
C MET A 88 -2.70 -14.28 -11.12
N ASP A 89 -3.50 -14.52 -10.07
CA ASP A 89 -4.03 -15.82 -9.62
C ASP A 89 -2.96 -16.93 -9.61
N ASN A 90 -1.73 -16.53 -9.28
CA ASN A 90 -0.57 -17.40 -9.24
C ASN A 90 0.49 -16.79 -8.32
N GLU A 91 0.79 -17.48 -7.23
CA GLU A 91 1.69 -17.02 -6.16
C GLU A 91 3.07 -16.61 -6.69
N ALA A 92 3.70 -17.46 -7.49
CA ALA A 92 5.04 -17.20 -8.02
C ALA A 92 5.08 -16.01 -8.99
N HIS A 93 4.05 -15.87 -9.85
CA HIS A 93 3.95 -14.73 -10.75
C HIS A 93 3.70 -13.43 -9.97
N ALA A 94 2.79 -13.49 -8.99
CA ALA A 94 2.49 -12.38 -8.12
C ALA A 94 3.73 -11.93 -7.33
N PHE A 95 4.56 -12.86 -6.85
CA PHE A 95 5.83 -12.56 -6.18
C PHE A 95 6.78 -11.77 -7.08
N ILE A 96 6.96 -12.19 -8.34
CA ILE A 96 7.86 -11.51 -9.28
C ILE A 96 7.36 -10.08 -9.55
N CYS A 97 6.05 -9.91 -9.75
CA CYS A 97 5.42 -8.61 -9.93
C CYS A 97 5.57 -7.74 -8.67
N PHE A 98 5.35 -8.32 -7.49
CA PHE A 98 5.51 -7.66 -6.20
C PHE A 98 6.95 -7.16 -5.99
N CYS A 99 7.96 -7.99 -6.25
CA CYS A 99 9.36 -7.55 -6.23
C CYS A 99 9.63 -6.39 -7.20
N GLY A 100 9.01 -6.41 -8.38
CA GLY A 100 9.09 -5.32 -9.35
C GLY A 100 8.50 -4.00 -8.81
N ILE A 101 7.32 -4.06 -8.20
CA ILE A 101 6.67 -2.91 -7.55
C ILE A 101 7.47 -2.43 -6.34
N MET A 102 8.02 -3.34 -5.55
CA MET A 102 8.79 -2.98 -4.35
C MET A 102 10.08 -2.23 -4.69
N LYS A 103 10.72 -2.45 -5.84
CA LYS A 103 11.84 -1.58 -6.27
C LYS A 103 11.48 -0.10 -6.36
N ARG A 104 10.20 0.23 -6.53
CA ARG A 104 9.68 1.60 -6.53
C ARG A 104 9.20 2.04 -5.15
N LEU A 105 8.59 1.13 -4.38
CA LEU A 105 7.88 1.47 -3.14
C LEU A 105 8.67 1.18 -1.86
N GLU A 106 9.76 0.41 -1.91
CA GLU A 106 10.54 0.00 -0.73
C GLU A 106 11.02 1.18 0.10
N GLY A 107 11.37 2.30 -0.55
CA GLY A 107 11.73 3.55 0.13
C GLY A 107 10.63 4.09 1.06
N ASN A 108 9.35 3.83 0.77
CA ASN A 108 8.25 4.25 1.65
C ASN A 108 8.25 3.48 2.99
N PHE A 109 8.84 2.29 3.02
CA PHE A 109 8.85 1.38 4.16
C PHE A 109 10.19 1.41 4.92
N GLN A 110 11.15 2.25 4.51
CA GLN A 110 12.41 2.41 5.22
C GLN A 110 12.22 3.06 6.58
N VAL A 111 13.01 2.59 7.56
CA VAL A 111 12.92 3.02 8.97
C VAL A 111 13.34 4.49 9.16
N ASP A 112 14.21 5.01 8.30
CA ASP A 112 14.64 6.42 8.34
C ASP A 112 13.53 7.40 7.92
N GLY A 113 12.51 6.94 7.20
CA GLY A 113 11.40 7.77 6.72
C GLY A 113 11.81 8.88 5.76
N GLU A 114 12.99 8.84 5.14
CA GLU A 114 13.49 9.93 4.29
C GLU A 114 12.58 10.13 3.06
N VAL A 115 12.24 9.05 2.38
CA VAL A 115 11.36 9.08 1.18
C VAL A 115 9.97 9.60 1.54
N MET A 116 9.43 9.18 2.68
CA MET A 116 8.13 9.67 3.16
C MET A 116 8.19 11.16 3.49
N SER A 117 9.27 11.63 4.10
CA SER A 117 9.49 13.05 4.41
C SER A 117 9.56 13.91 3.14
N VAL A 118 10.19 13.41 2.07
CA VAL A 118 10.18 14.05 0.76
C VAL A 118 8.76 14.10 0.18
N LYS A 119 8.01 12.98 0.21
CA LYS A 119 6.62 12.93 -0.25
C LYS A 119 5.72 13.93 0.48
N PHE A 120 5.83 14.05 1.80
CA PHE A 120 5.09 15.04 2.58
C PHE A 120 5.48 16.48 2.22
N SER A 121 6.78 16.74 2.01
CA SER A 121 7.25 18.06 1.60
C SER A 121 6.66 18.47 0.24
N HIS A 122 6.63 17.53 -0.72
CA HIS A 122 5.97 17.75 -2.01
C HIS A 122 4.45 17.95 -1.86
N LEU A 123 3.78 17.16 -1.01
CA LEU A 123 2.34 17.30 -0.78
C LEU A 123 2.00 18.67 -0.19
N LYS A 124 2.76 19.14 0.81
CA LYS A 124 2.62 20.48 1.39
C LYS A 124 2.80 21.57 0.35
N LEU A 125 3.82 21.46 -0.50
CA LEU A 125 4.07 22.42 -1.58
C LEU A 125 2.91 22.46 -2.58
N LEU A 126 2.42 21.29 -2.99
CA LEU A 126 1.28 21.17 -3.91
C LEU A 126 0.01 21.76 -3.29
N LEU A 127 -0.26 21.49 -2.02
CA LEU A 127 -1.44 22.01 -1.32
C LEU A 127 -1.38 23.54 -1.22
N ARG A 128 -0.23 24.08 -0.81
CA ARG A 128 -0.02 25.53 -0.70
C ARG A 128 -0.21 26.25 -2.04
N HIS A 129 0.14 25.60 -3.16
CA HIS A 129 -0.03 26.19 -4.48
C HIS A 129 -1.45 26.01 -5.05
N SER A 130 -2.05 24.84 -4.83
CA SER A 130 -3.35 24.47 -5.44
C SER A 130 -4.54 25.05 -4.66
N ASP A 131 -4.42 25.10 -3.33
CA ASP A 131 -5.45 25.60 -2.42
C ASP A 131 -4.81 26.32 -1.21
N PRO A 132 -4.38 27.58 -1.38
CA PRO A 132 -3.71 28.33 -0.31
C PRO A 132 -4.60 28.58 0.90
N GLU A 133 -5.91 28.76 0.69
CA GLU A 133 -6.88 29.02 1.76
C GLU A 133 -7.02 27.80 2.66
N PHE A 134 -7.17 26.61 2.07
CA PHE A 134 -7.22 25.37 2.83
C PHE A 134 -5.88 25.05 3.53
N TYR A 135 -4.75 25.34 2.89
CA TYR A 135 -3.45 25.24 3.55
C TYR A 135 -3.35 26.14 4.79
N SER A 136 -3.79 27.41 4.69
CA SER A 136 -3.85 28.34 5.81
C SER A 136 -4.79 27.86 6.93
N TYR A 137 -5.93 27.25 6.57
CA TYR A 137 -6.81 26.62 7.53
C TYR A 137 -6.11 25.49 8.30
N LEU A 138 -5.45 24.56 7.61
CA LEU A 138 -4.73 23.47 8.27
C LEU A 138 -3.61 23.99 9.19
N LEU A 139 -2.87 25.01 8.74
CA LEU A 139 -1.85 25.67 9.56
C LEU A 139 -2.44 26.28 10.83
N SER A 140 -3.60 26.94 10.74
CA SER A 140 -4.30 27.51 11.92
C SER A 140 -4.78 26.44 12.91
N ARG A 141 -4.94 25.19 12.45
CA ARG A 141 -5.35 24.03 13.24
C ARG A 141 -4.16 23.18 13.72
N GLY A 142 -2.93 23.52 13.35
CA GLY A 142 -1.74 22.71 13.63
C GLY A 142 -1.73 21.36 12.93
N ALA A 143 -2.40 21.25 11.77
CA ALA A 143 -2.52 20.03 10.98
C ALA A 143 -1.79 20.14 9.62
N ASP A 144 -0.85 21.08 9.51
CA ASP A 144 -0.06 21.32 8.29
C ASP A 144 1.05 20.28 8.06
N ASP A 145 1.34 19.42 9.05
CA ASP A 145 2.21 18.25 8.86
C ASP A 145 1.63 17.21 7.90
N LEU A 146 0.31 17.24 7.70
CA LEU A 146 -0.47 16.33 6.87
C LEU A 146 -0.36 14.86 7.28
N PHE A 147 -0.05 14.53 8.54
CA PHE A 147 0.12 13.12 8.95
C PHE A 147 -1.14 12.25 8.75
N PHE A 148 -2.32 12.86 8.67
CA PHE A 148 -3.55 12.16 8.26
C PHE A 148 -3.47 11.56 6.84
N CYS A 149 -2.58 12.07 5.99
CA CYS A 149 -2.27 11.53 4.65
C CYS A 149 -1.19 10.43 4.66
N TYR A 150 -0.63 10.04 5.82
CA TYR A 150 0.46 9.06 5.87
C TYR A 150 0.10 7.75 5.17
N ARG A 151 -1.06 7.18 5.52
CA ARG A 151 -1.56 5.95 4.90
C ARG A 151 -1.79 6.09 3.40
N TRP A 152 -2.24 7.26 2.96
CA TRP A 152 -2.48 7.55 1.55
C TRP A 152 -1.19 7.48 0.73
N LEU A 153 -0.12 8.07 1.26
CA LEU A 153 1.19 8.10 0.60
C LEU A 153 1.93 6.77 0.69
N LEU A 154 1.79 6.06 1.83
CA LEU A 154 2.42 4.77 2.07
C LEU A 154 1.84 3.70 1.13
N LEU A 155 0.52 3.65 1.01
CA LEU A 155 -0.21 2.60 0.30
C LEU A 155 -0.70 3.04 -1.10
N GLU A 156 -0.18 4.16 -1.63
CA GLU A 156 -0.59 4.74 -2.91
C GLU A 156 -2.13 4.77 -3.05
N LEU A 157 -2.81 5.25 -2.00
CA LEU A 157 -4.27 5.39 -1.88
C LEU A 157 -5.10 4.10 -1.93
N LYS A 158 -4.51 2.90 -1.94
CA LYS A 158 -5.25 1.62 -2.02
C LYS A 158 -6.43 1.50 -1.04
N ARG A 159 -6.27 2.02 0.18
CA ARG A 159 -7.30 1.95 1.24
C ARG A 159 -8.43 2.97 1.12
N GLU A 160 -8.33 3.92 0.19
CA GLU A 160 -9.34 4.98 0.01
C GLU A 160 -10.38 4.62 -1.06
N PHE A 161 -10.17 3.54 -1.80
CA PHE A 161 -11.03 3.11 -2.90
C PHE A 161 -11.51 1.66 -2.70
N ALA A 162 -12.66 1.34 -3.29
CA ALA A 162 -13.10 -0.06 -3.42
C ALA A 162 -12.08 -0.85 -4.26
N PHE A 163 -12.05 -2.17 -4.10
CA PHE A 163 -11.00 -3.02 -4.67
C PHE A 163 -10.78 -2.80 -6.18
N GLU A 164 -11.87 -2.80 -6.97
CA GLU A 164 -11.83 -2.59 -8.42
C GLU A 164 -11.33 -1.20 -8.83
N ASP A 165 -11.74 -0.16 -8.11
CA ASP A 165 -11.32 1.22 -8.40
C ASP A 165 -9.87 1.45 -7.99
N ALA A 166 -9.48 0.87 -6.85
CA ALA A 166 -8.10 0.87 -6.42
C ALA A 166 -7.20 0.16 -7.44
N LEU A 167 -7.64 -0.98 -7.98
CA LEU A 167 -6.89 -1.72 -8.99
C LEU A 167 -6.64 -0.85 -10.23
N ARG A 168 -7.69 -0.23 -10.80
CA ARG A 168 -7.55 0.67 -11.96
C ARG A 168 -6.61 1.85 -11.68
N MET A 169 -6.72 2.45 -10.51
CA MET A 169 -5.84 3.54 -10.10
C MET A 169 -4.38 3.08 -9.98
N LEU A 170 -4.15 1.91 -9.37
CA LEU A 170 -2.81 1.34 -9.21
C LEU A 170 -2.20 0.95 -10.56
N GLU A 171 -2.99 0.39 -11.50
CA GLU A 171 -2.53 0.12 -12.87
C GLU A 171 -2.00 1.38 -13.55
N VAL A 172 -2.74 2.49 -13.49
CA VAL A 172 -2.32 3.78 -14.06
C VAL A 172 -1.11 4.35 -13.33
N THR A 173 -1.01 4.13 -12.02
CA THR A 173 0.08 4.65 -11.19
C THR A 173 1.37 3.86 -11.41
N TRP A 174 1.29 2.54 -11.49
CA TRP A 174 2.45 1.65 -11.66
C TRP A 174 2.92 1.53 -13.10
N SER A 175 2.04 1.78 -14.09
CA SER A 175 2.43 1.91 -15.50
C SER A 175 3.08 3.26 -15.81
N SER A 176 2.93 4.26 -14.93
CA SER A 176 3.66 5.51 -15.07
C SER A 176 5.15 5.28 -14.79
N PHE A 177 6.01 5.64 -15.75
CA PHE A 177 7.45 5.80 -15.51
C PHE A 177 7.65 6.60 -14.21
N PRO A 178 8.73 6.37 -13.42
CA PRO A 178 9.06 7.26 -12.30
C PRO A 178 8.96 8.69 -12.83
N PRO A 179 7.94 9.45 -12.41
CA PRO A 179 7.50 10.55 -13.25
C PRO A 179 8.46 11.70 -13.03
N ASP A 180 8.91 12.34 -14.11
CA ASP A 180 9.14 13.78 -14.03
C ASP A 180 7.87 14.39 -13.43
N PRO A 181 7.97 15.26 -12.41
CA PRO A 181 6.85 15.64 -11.55
C PRO A 181 5.64 16.11 -12.40
N PRO A 182 4.50 15.40 -12.40
CA PRO A 182 3.40 15.70 -13.29
C PRO A 182 2.48 16.76 -12.68
N ARG A 183 2.30 17.87 -13.40
CA ARG A 183 1.56 19.09 -12.96
C ARG A 183 0.07 18.93 -12.62
N ARG A 184 -0.58 17.78 -12.89
CA ARG A 184 -2.08 17.73 -12.89
C ARG A 184 -2.75 16.53 -12.21
N LYS A 185 -2.05 15.45 -11.81
CA LYS A 185 -2.72 14.28 -11.19
C LYS A 185 -3.10 14.49 -9.72
N TRP A 186 -2.44 15.41 -9.01
CA TRP A 186 -2.64 15.62 -7.57
C TRP A 186 -3.85 16.49 -7.20
N MET A 187 -4.41 17.25 -8.16
CA MET A 187 -5.55 18.13 -7.90
C MET A 187 -6.82 17.35 -7.54
N LEU A 188 -7.03 16.14 -8.07
CA LEU A 188 -8.21 15.35 -7.76
C LEU A 188 -8.20 14.83 -6.31
N ILE A 189 -7.03 14.45 -5.80
CA ILE A 189 -6.86 13.95 -4.42
C ILE A 189 -7.07 15.08 -3.41
N ILE A 190 -6.53 16.28 -3.69
CA ILE A 190 -6.72 17.47 -2.86
C ILE A 190 -8.20 17.90 -2.87
N PHE A 191 -8.86 17.87 -4.03
CA PHE A 191 -10.28 18.23 -4.16
C PHE A 191 -11.23 17.27 -3.43
N LEU A 192 -10.95 15.96 -3.49
CA LEU A 192 -11.69 14.94 -2.73
C LEU A 192 -11.46 15.06 -1.21
N GLY A 193 -10.25 15.42 -0.79
CA GLY A 193 -9.92 15.70 0.61
C GLY A 193 -10.64 16.94 1.16
N ARG A 194 -10.73 18.02 0.38
CA ARG A 194 -11.40 19.28 0.79
C ARG A 194 -12.89 19.08 1.09
N SER A 195 -13.61 18.40 0.20
CA SER A 195 -15.05 18.12 0.34
C SER A 195 -15.38 17.30 1.60
N THR A 196 -14.40 16.53 2.08
CA THR A 196 -14.51 15.66 3.24
C THR A 196 -14.18 16.40 4.54
N LEU A 197 -13.17 17.27 4.53
CA LEU A 197 -12.63 17.92 5.74
C LEU A 197 -13.34 19.23 6.14
N GLU A 198 -14.13 19.84 5.25
CA GLU A 198 -14.89 21.08 5.53
C GLU A 198 -16.27 20.85 6.19
N GLN A 199 -16.68 19.59 6.44
CA GLN A 199 -17.98 19.31 7.06
C GLN A 199 -17.96 19.58 8.59
N PRO A 200 -18.94 20.33 9.14
CA PRO A 200 -19.02 20.57 10.57
C PRO A 200 -19.36 19.28 11.32
N GLY A 201 -18.44 18.83 12.18
CA GLY A 201 -18.57 17.58 12.95
C GLY A 201 -17.56 16.48 12.59
N PHE A 202 -16.59 16.76 11.72
CA PHE A 202 -15.55 15.79 11.35
C PHE A 202 -14.70 15.39 12.57
N THR A 203 -14.95 14.19 13.09
CA THR A 203 -14.00 13.45 13.94
C THR A 203 -13.26 12.50 13.00
N LEU A 204 -11.93 12.45 13.08
CA LEU A 204 -10.95 11.79 12.18
C LEU A 204 -11.16 10.28 11.85
N CYS A 205 -12.33 9.69 12.11
CA CYS A 205 -12.56 8.24 12.13
C CYS A 205 -13.61 7.68 11.17
N TRP A 206 -14.21 8.43 10.24
CA TRP A 206 -15.18 7.84 9.30
C TRP A 206 -14.56 7.48 7.92
N PRO A 207 -14.84 6.28 7.37
CA PRO A 207 -14.34 5.88 6.07
C PRO A 207 -15.09 6.61 4.94
N LEU A 208 -14.34 7.02 3.92
CA LEU A 208 -14.76 7.67 2.67
C LEU A 208 -15.76 6.87 1.79
N SER A 209 -16.40 5.83 2.33
CA SER A 209 -17.29 4.92 1.58
C SER A 209 -18.62 5.52 1.12
N LEU A 210 -18.90 6.80 1.42
CA LEU A 210 -20.17 7.47 1.07
C LEU A 210 -20.12 8.37 -0.18
N LEU A 211 -18.96 8.53 -0.84
CA LEU A 211 -18.82 9.46 -1.98
C LEU A 211 -19.04 8.84 -3.37
N LEU A 212 -19.32 7.54 -3.50
CA LEU A 212 -19.53 6.88 -4.80
C LEU A 212 -20.95 6.34 -5.03
N VAL A 213 -21.93 6.65 -4.17
CA VAL A 213 -23.32 6.16 -4.35
C VAL A 213 -24.22 7.14 -5.13
N ASN A 214 -23.75 8.33 -5.49
CA ASN A 214 -24.56 9.25 -6.32
C ASN A 214 -23.70 10.06 -7.30
N THR A 215 -23.31 9.42 -8.40
CA THR A 215 -23.16 10.05 -9.73
C THR A 215 -23.37 9.00 -10.81
#